data_AF-A0A943KA69-F1
#
_entry.id   AF-A0A943KA69-F1
#
_cell.length_a   1.000
_cell.length_b   1.000
_cell.length_c   1.000
_cell.angle_alpha   90.00
_cell.angle_beta   90.00
_cell.angle_gamma   90.00
#
_symmetry.space_group_name_H-M   'P 1'
#
loop_
_entity.id
_entity.type
_entity.pdbx_description
1 polymer ?
#
loop_
_entity_poly.entity_id
_entity_poly.type
_entity_poly.pdbx_seq_one_letter_code
_entity_poly.pdbx_strand_id
1 'polypeptide(L)'
;MKLDFKTYSDKVRGCYTGKNIGGTLGAPFECYRGVYNLDWFMQDISSPIPNDDVDLQLVWLAAVEREGRHIDSHVLAEYWETYVSAQISEYGTSKNNFGMGILPPLSGYLRNENRNSNGAWIRTEIWACLCAGNPALAANYAYYDACVDHSDEGVYAATFTAAVQAAAFFETDREELIDIGLSYIPEDCGVSRAVALIRQCYKNGDDWKTARKKLLIALPSSFGEMDGEWKGTALVPACDKCPAQQKDNDIPKAEHGYDAPAAIGIVLLGWYYGEGDFAKSVCLAVNCGEDSDCTAGTLGSVLGIIAGESNLPEKWKKACSQQIATCTLRTDNVFLPKTIPELCDRIVRQTPVVLQDYCRFGENGEYTIEPVAEFRYRKGAFRCNKHEDFAELLAEQGRTVRFHFRGLTVKVTYDDTRVLLTDGAEKTLELTFVNNLYTPQYLKLRYLGIPETWEVKGGKEQCVGLEHWHGSSNVNSIDFTFTPHGPYTAKTEIVLEISVNGRGEKMYVPLTFFNGRCGE
;
A
#
# COMPACT_ATOMS: atom_id res chain seq x y z
N MET A 1 -18.18 -4.10 -21.15
CA MET A 1 -16.86 -4.38 -21.76
C MET A 1 -16.29 -5.63 -21.08
N LYS A 2 -15.62 -6.52 -21.80
CA LYS A 2 -14.95 -7.72 -21.24
C LYS A 2 -13.50 -7.73 -21.71
N LEU A 3 -12.58 -8.19 -20.86
CA LEU A 3 -11.16 -8.31 -21.19
C LEU A 3 -10.81 -9.79 -21.37
N ASP A 4 -10.36 -10.18 -22.55
CA ASP A 4 -9.93 -11.57 -22.79
C ASP A 4 -8.56 -11.86 -22.16
N PHE A 5 -8.25 -13.15 -21.98
CA PHE A 5 -7.00 -13.61 -21.38
C PHE A 5 -5.74 -13.02 -22.04
N LYS A 6 -5.73 -12.90 -23.37
CA LYS A 6 -4.55 -12.49 -24.12
C LYS A 6 -4.28 -11.01 -23.88
N THR A 7 -5.32 -10.17 -23.99
CA THR A 7 -5.21 -8.73 -23.71
C THR A 7 -4.90 -8.48 -22.23
N TYR A 8 -5.53 -9.21 -21.31
CA TYR A 8 -5.21 -9.12 -19.89
C TYR A 8 -3.74 -9.43 -19.61
N SER A 9 -3.24 -10.56 -20.11
CA SER A 9 -1.84 -10.99 -19.90
C SER A 9 -0.84 -10.01 -20.54
N ASP A 10 -1.17 -9.45 -21.70
CA ASP A 10 -0.35 -8.42 -22.36
C ASP A 10 -0.28 -7.13 -21.54
N LYS A 11 -1.40 -6.73 -20.90
CA LYS A 11 -1.44 -5.57 -19.98
C LYS A 11 -0.67 -5.82 -18.68
N VAL A 12 -0.75 -7.01 -18.09
CA VAL A 12 0.07 -7.39 -16.92
C VAL A 12 1.56 -7.35 -17.27
N ARG A 13 1.96 -7.88 -18.43
CA ARG A 13 3.33 -7.77 -18.91
C ARG A 13 3.74 -6.32 -19.15
N GLY A 14 2.83 -5.52 -19.73
CA GLY A 14 3.05 -4.09 -19.93
C GLY A 14 3.33 -3.36 -18.61
N CYS A 15 2.58 -3.68 -17.55
CA CYS A 15 2.77 -3.15 -16.20
C CYS A 15 4.21 -3.34 -15.69
N TYR A 16 4.69 -4.59 -15.65
CA TYR A 16 6.00 -4.88 -15.09
C TYR A 16 7.16 -4.56 -16.03
N THR A 17 6.97 -4.65 -17.35
CA THR A 17 7.97 -4.17 -18.32
C THR A 17 8.13 -2.65 -18.24
N GLY A 18 7.03 -1.91 -18.09
CA GLY A 18 7.04 -0.47 -17.85
C GLY A 18 7.73 -0.12 -16.53
N LYS A 19 7.41 -0.84 -15.46
CA LYS A 19 8.07 -0.71 -14.15
C LYS A 19 9.58 -0.87 -14.25
N ASN A 20 10.01 -1.97 -14.87
CA ASN A 20 11.40 -2.31 -15.03
C ASN A 20 12.16 -1.25 -15.84
N ILE A 21 11.55 -0.71 -16.90
CA ILE A 21 12.13 0.38 -17.69
C ILE A 21 12.31 1.64 -16.83
N GLY A 22 11.26 2.06 -16.12
CA GLY A 22 11.27 3.27 -15.30
C GLY A 22 12.24 3.17 -14.13
N GLY A 23 12.15 2.08 -13.36
CA GLY A 23 13.05 1.82 -12.23
C GLY A 23 14.50 1.71 -12.67
N THR A 24 14.78 0.97 -13.76
CA THR A 24 16.13 0.90 -14.31
C THR A 24 16.64 2.29 -14.69
N LEU A 25 15.83 3.12 -15.36
CA LEU A 25 16.21 4.45 -15.83
C LEU A 25 16.52 5.39 -14.66
N GLY A 26 15.68 5.37 -13.63
CA GLY A 26 15.75 6.27 -12.48
C GLY A 26 16.84 5.90 -11.47
N ALA A 27 17.17 4.62 -11.30
CA ALA A 27 18.00 4.16 -10.18
C ALA A 27 19.31 4.93 -9.96
N PRO A 28 20.08 5.36 -10.98
CA PRO A 28 21.29 6.15 -10.74
C PRO A 28 21.06 7.55 -10.16
N PHE A 29 19.83 8.08 -10.22
CA PHE A 29 19.44 9.43 -9.83
C PHE A 29 18.57 9.47 -8.56
N GLU A 30 18.24 8.30 -7.99
CA GLU A 30 17.54 8.13 -6.72
C GLU A 30 18.27 8.87 -5.59
N CYS A 31 17.52 9.37 -4.59
CA CYS A 31 18.02 10.10 -3.42
C CYS A 31 18.71 11.46 -3.72
N TYR A 32 18.83 11.85 -5.00
CA TYR A 32 19.43 13.12 -5.40
C TYR A 32 18.40 14.17 -5.82
N ARG A 33 18.56 15.38 -5.29
CA ARG A 33 17.86 16.56 -5.79
C ARG A 33 18.50 17.07 -7.07
N GLY A 34 17.71 17.15 -8.13
CA GLY A 34 18.18 17.70 -9.40
C GLY A 34 17.10 17.86 -10.47
N VAL A 35 17.45 18.64 -11.49
CA VAL A 35 16.65 18.81 -12.71
C VAL A 35 17.50 18.40 -13.91
N TYR A 36 17.05 17.37 -14.63
CA TYR A 36 17.82 16.76 -15.72
C TYR A 36 17.14 16.95 -17.09
N ASN A 37 17.79 16.47 -18.14
CA ASN A 37 17.28 16.46 -19.51
C ASN A 37 17.62 15.15 -20.23
N LEU A 38 17.28 14.04 -19.56
CA LEU A 38 17.44 12.68 -20.05
C LEU A 38 16.37 12.36 -21.10
N ASP A 39 16.78 11.60 -22.10
CA ASP A 39 15.95 11.07 -23.20
C ASP A 39 16.23 9.57 -23.46
N TRP A 40 17.14 8.97 -22.68
CA TRP A 40 17.61 7.60 -22.76
C TRP A 40 18.39 7.22 -21.48
N PHE A 41 18.68 5.93 -21.32
CA PHE A 41 19.58 5.42 -20.28
C PHE A 41 20.99 6.02 -20.41
N MET A 42 21.60 6.37 -19.27
CA MET A 42 22.97 6.88 -19.15
C MET A 42 23.94 5.87 -18.51
N GLN A 43 23.38 4.82 -17.90
CA GLN A 43 24.03 3.72 -17.21
C GLN A 43 24.12 2.47 -18.09
N ASP A 44 24.94 1.50 -17.67
CA ASP A 44 24.90 0.15 -18.24
C ASP A 44 23.59 -0.56 -17.83
N ILE A 45 22.88 -1.09 -18.82
CA ILE A 45 21.59 -1.76 -18.68
C ILE A 45 21.64 -3.24 -19.05
N SER A 46 22.85 -3.78 -19.29
CA SER A 46 23.07 -5.18 -19.65
C SER A 46 22.73 -6.15 -18.50
N SER A 47 22.74 -5.65 -17.27
CA SER A 47 22.45 -6.40 -16.05
C SER A 47 21.23 -5.80 -15.34
N PRO A 48 20.45 -6.61 -14.61
CA PRO A 48 19.35 -6.10 -13.80
C PRO A 48 19.88 -5.19 -12.69
N ILE A 49 19.17 -4.09 -12.43
CA ILE A 49 19.44 -3.22 -11.28
C ILE A 49 18.53 -3.68 -10.14
N PRO A 50 19.08 -4.13 -8.99
CA PRO A 50 18.26 -4.51 -7.85
C PRO A 50 17.60 -3.27 -7.24
N ASN A 51 16.30 -3.36 -6.97
CA ASN A 51 15.49 -2.33 -6.31
C ASN A 51 14.46 -3.00 -5.41
N ASP A 52 13.97 -2.27 -4.40
CA ASP A 52 12.97 -2.77 -3.47
C ASP A 52 11.55 -2.76 -4.08
N ASP A 53 11.26 -1.86 -5.02
CA ASP A 53 9.97 -1.75 -5.72
C ASP A 53 9.41 -3.08 -6.22
N VAL A 54 10.25 -3.89 -6.86
CA VAL A 54 9.85 -5.21 -7.38
C VAL A 54 9.97 -6.28 -6.31
N ASP A 55 11.01 -6.22 -5.47
CA ASP A 55 11.30 -7.21 -4.43
C ASP A 55 10.11 -7.41 -3.48
N LEU A 56 9.57 -6.31 -2.94
CA LEU A 56 8.48 -6.37 -1.96
C LEU A 56 7.22 -7.00 -2.58
N GLN A 57 6.97 -6.79 -3.87
CA GLN A 57 5.87 -7.42 -4.59
C GLN A 57 6.05 -8.93 -4.77
N LEU A 58 7.29 -9.44 -4.79
CA LEU A 58 7.54 -10.88 -4.85
C LEU A 58 7.10 -11.58 -3.55
N VAL A 59 7.18 -10.89 -2.42
CA VAL A 59 6.67 -11.38 -1.12
C VAL A 59 5.15 -11.46 -1.16
N TRP A 60 4.49 -10.46 -1.74
CA TRP A 60 3.03 -10.45 -1.92
C TRP A 60 2.56 -11.53 -2.89
N LEU A 61 3.30 -11.80 -3.96
CA LEU A 61 3.01 -12.94 -4.83
C LEU A 61 3.10 -14.24 -4.03
N ALA A 62 4.14 -14.42 -3.22
CA ALA A 62 4.29 -15.62 -2.40
C ALA A 62 3.15 -15.77 -1.38
N ALA A 63 2.66 -14.66 -0.81
CA ALA A 63 1.50 -14.65 0.08
C ALA A 63 0.23 -15.10 -0.66
N VAL A 64 -0.07 -14.49 -1.82
CA VAL A 64 -1.26 -14.83 -2.60
C VAL A 64 -1.21 -16.27 -3.12
N GLU A 65 -0.05 -16.79 -3.54
CA GLU A 65 0.07 -18.18 -3.99
C GLU A 65 -0.18 -19.21 -2.89
N ARG A 66 0.03 -18.85 -1.63
CA ARG A 66 -0.14 -19.75 -0.48
C ARG A 66 -1.49 -19.59 0.21
N GLU A 67 -1.90 -18.36 0.45
CA GLU A 67 -3.11 -18.01 1.20
C GLU A 67 -4.32 -17.76 0.27
N GLY A 68 -4.09 -17.68 -1.05
CA GLY A 68 -5.09 -17.32 -2.03
C GLY A 68 -5.62 -15.91 -1.77
N ARG A 69 -6.95 -15.79 -1.64
CA ARG A 69 -7.62 -14.52 -1.32
C ARG A 69 -7.73 -14.23 0.17
N HIS A 70 -7.32 -15.15 1.04
CA HIS A 70 -7.40 -15.02 2.50
C HIS A 70 -6.24 -14.19 3.04
N ILE A 71 -6.06 -13.01 2.44
CA ILE A 71 -5.02 -12.05 2.76
C ILE A 71 -5.68 -10.89 3.49
N ASP A 72 -5.16 -10.59 4.67
CA ASP A 72 -5.41 -9.37 5.43
C ASP A 72 -4.08 -8.79 5.92
N SER A 73 -4.13 -7.68 6.66
CA SER A 73 -2.93 -7.00 7.13
C SER A 73 -2.11 -7.83 8.12
N HIS A 74 -2.71 -8.76 8.86
CA HIS A 74 -1.97 -9.62 9.80
C HIS A 74 -1.15 -10.65 9.02
N VAL A 75 -1.76 -11.29 8.02
CA VAL A 75 -1.06 -12.19 7.12
C VAL A 75 0.09 -11.47 6.43
N LEU A 76 -0.14 -10.28 5.88
CA LEU A 76 0.92 -9.53 5.21
C LEU A 76 2.04 -9.11 6.16
N ALA A 77 1.74 -8.77 7.41
CA ALA A 77 2.77 -8.49 8.43
C ALA A 77 3.63 -9.72 8.77
N GLU A 78 3.04 -10.92 8.84
CA GLU A 78 3.81 -12.15 9.03
C GLU A 78 4.75 -12.44 7.86
N TYR A 79 4.28 -12.27 6.63
CA TYR A 79 5.10 -12.41 5.42
C TYR A 79 6.21 -11.35 5.38
N TRP A 80 5.90 -10.11 5.75
CA TRP A 80 6.87 -9.03 5.86
C TRP A 80 7.98 -9.36 6.87
N GLU A 81 7.61 -9.81 8.07
CA GLU A 81 8.59 -10.16 9.10
C GLU A 81 9.48 -11.35 8.68
N THR A 82 8.88 -12.33 8.00
CA THR A 82 9.54 -13.55 7.56
C THR A 82 10.51 -13.30 6.40
N TYR A 83 10.06 -12.57 5.37
CA TYR A 83 10.73 -12.53 4.06
C TYR A 83 11.48 -11.24 3.76
N VAL A 84 11.08 -10.10 4.31
CA VAL A 84 11.78 -8.83 4.06
C VAL A 84 13.00 -8.76 4.98
N SER A 85 14.20 -8.75 4.40
CA SER A 85 15.48 -8.66 5.12
C SER A 85 15.86 -7.22 5.46
N ALA A 86 15.39 -6.25 4.68
CA ALA A 86 15.60 -4.83 4.92
C ALA A 86 14.99 -4.39 6.26
N GLN A 87 15.73 -3.55 6.99
CA GLN A 87 15.35 -3.00 8.30
C GLN A 87 15.52 -1.47 8.33
N ILE A 88 15.40 -0.83 7.16
CA ILE A 88 15.56 0.61 6.98
C ILE A 88 14.23 1.33 7.20
N SER A 89 14.29 2.59 7.64
CA SER A 89 13.15 3.53 7.66
C SER A 89 11.85 2.93 8.22
N GLU A 90 10.74 3.05 7.48
CA GLU A 90 9.43 2.53 7.83
C GLU A 90 9.38 0.99 7.85
N TYR A 91 10.18 0.31 7.01
CA TYR A 91 10.28 -1.15 6.97
C TYR A 91 10.81 -1.69 8.30
N GLY A 92 11.85 -1.06 8.86
CA GLY A 92 12.43 -1.44 10.15
C GLY A 92 11.54 -1.09 11.33
N THR A 93 10.92 0.10 11.29
CA THR A 93 10.01 0.56 12.36
C THR A 93 8.82 -0.38 12.51
N SER A 94 8.19 -0.76 11.39
CA SER A 94 7.05 -1.67 11.39
C SER A 94 7.40 -3.06 11.90
N LYS A 95 8.54 -3.63 11.49
CA LYS A 95 9.07 -4.91 12.00
C LYS A 95 9.28 -4.85 13.51
N ASN A 96 9.87 -3.77 14.02
CA ASN A 96 10.07 -3.59 15.46
C ASN A 96 8.73 -3.48 16.21
N ASN A 97 7.77 -2.71 15.68
CA ASN A 97 6.41 -2.62 16.23
C ASN A 97 5.73 -4.00 16.27
N PHE A 98 5.72 -4.70 15.14
CA PHE A 98 5.10 -6.01 15.00
C PHE A 98 5.74 -7.05 15.93
N GLY A 99 7.08 -7.10 15.98
CA GLY A 99 7.83 -7.97 16.89
C GLY A 99 7.58 -7.69 18.38
N MET A 100 7.17 -6.46 18.72
CA MET A 100 6.74 -6.12 20.08
C MET A 100 5.29 -6.56 20.39
N GLY A 101 4.51 -6.97 19.38
CA GLY A 101 3.10 -7.32 19.50
C GLY A 101 2.15 -6.14 19.22
N ILE A 102 2.63 -5.08 18.57
CA ILE A 102 1.80 -3.99 18.03
C ILE A 102 1.39 -4.40 16.61
N LEU A 103 0.11 -4.70 16.43
CA LEU A 103 -0.41 -5.26 15.18
C LEU A 103 -0.86 -4.16 14.19
N PRO A 104 -0.90 -4.43 12.88
CA PRO A 104 -1.47 -3.50 11.90
C PRO A 104 -2.92 -3.13 12.23
N PRO A 105 -3.35 -1.89 11.99
CA PRO A 105 -2.62 -0.79 11.34
C PRO A 105 -1.73 0.02 12.29
N LEU A 106 -1.66 -0.34 13.59
CA LEU A 106 -0.84 0.40 14.55
C LEU A 106 0.66 0.23 14.28
N SER A 107 1.07 -0.89 13.67
CA SER A 107 2.47 -1.15 13.32
C SER A 107 3.03 -0.17 12.29
N GLY A 108 2.22 0.30 11.35
CA GLY A 108 2.61 1.33 10.37
C GLY A 108 2.51 2.76 10.92
N TYR A 109 1.70 2.96 11.96
CA TYR A 109 1.43 4.29 12.54
C TYR A 109 2.38 4.68 13.69
N LEU A 110 2.51 3.82 14.70
CA LEU A 110 3.19 4.18 15.95
C LEU A 110 4.70 4.31 15.75
N ARG A 111 5.30 5.38 16.29
CA ARG A 111 6.76 5.62 16.29
C ARG A 111 7.38 5.69 14.90
N ASN A 112 6.56 5.89 13.86
CA ASN A 112 7.00 5.87 12.48
C ASN A 112 6.99 7.28 11.89
N GLU A 113 8.18 7.88 11.86
CA GLU A 113 8.43 9.17 11.21
C GLU A 113 8.35 9.06 9.69
N ASN A 114 8.58 7.86 9.13
CA ASN A 114 8.55 7.59 7.69
C ASN A 114 7.19 7.08 7.19
N ARG A 115 6.12 7.16 8.01
CA ARG A 115 4.81 6.61 7.65
C ARG A 115 4.18 7.26 6.40
N ASN A 116 4.61 8.46 6.04
CA ASN A 116 4.17 9.23 4.86
C ASN A 116 5.14 9.10 3.67
N SER A 117 6.11 8.17 3.74
CA SER A 117 7.15 7.94 2.73
C SER A 117 6.62 7.08 1.56
N ASN A 118 7.50 6.70 0.65
CA ASN A 118 7.16 6.16 -0.66
C ASN A 118 6.95 4.64 -0.69
N GLY A 119 7.46 3.90 0.29
CA GLY A 119 7.55 2.43 0.23
C GLY A 119 6.22 1.70 -0.02
N ALA A 120 5.08 2.29 0.33
CA ALA A 120 3.76 1.68 0.16
C ALA A 120 3.20 1.70 -1.26
N TRP A 121 3.39 2.80 -2.01
CA TRP A 121 2.74 2.95 -3.32
C TRP A 121 3.57 2.34 -4.46
N ILE A 122 4.85 2.12 -4.24
CA ILE A 122 5.78 1.50 -5.20
C ILE A 122 5.55 -0.01 -5.37
N ARG A 123 4.64 -0.60 -4.58
CA ARG A 123 4.34 -2.04 -4.57
C ARG A 123 2.90 -2.37 -4.92
N THR A 124 2.13 -1.41 -5.44
CA THR A 124 0.69 -1.57 -5.71
C THR A 124 0.38 -2.33 -7.00
N GLU A 125 1.34 -2.48 -7.91
CA GLU A 125 1.10 -3.08 -9.23
C GLU A 125 0.56 -4.51 -9.11
N ILE A 126 1.03 -5.28 -8.12
CA ILE A 126 0.56 -6.65 -7.90
C ILE A 126 -0.93 -6.69 -7.56
N TRP A 127 -1.38 -5.79 -6.67
CA TRP A 127 -2.79 -5.71 -6.28
C TRP A 127 -3.65 -5.26 -7.45
N ALA A 128 -3.18 -4.30 -8.24
CA ALA A 128 -3.87 -3.83 -9.42
C ALA A 128 -4.00 -4.91 -10.50
N CYS A 129 -2.92 -5.68 -10.77
CA CYS A 129 -2.94 -6.77 -11.73
C CYS A 129 -3.90 -7.88 -11.27
N LEU A 130 -3.80 -8.31 -10.00
CA LEU A 130 -4.69 -9.33 -9.43
C LEU A 130 -6.15 -8.89 -9.37
N CYS A 131 -6.43 -7.58 -9.37
CA CYS A 131 -7.77 -6.99 -9.26
C CYS A 131 -8.18 -6.18 -10.50
N ALA A 132 -7.69 -6.55 -11.69
CA ALA A 132 -7.95 -5.83 -12.93
C ALA A 132 -9.46 -5.55 -13.15
N GLY A 133 -9.82 -4.28 -13.32
CA GLY A 133 -11.21 -3.84 -13.47
C GLY A 133 -12.02 -3.81 -12.16
N ASN A 134 -11.39 -3.93 -10.99
CA ASN A 134 -12.03 -3.78 -9.68
C ASN A 134 -11.17 -2.88 -8.75
N PRO A 135 -11.21 -1.54 -8.94
CA PRO A 135 -10.41 -0.59 -8.15
C PRO A 135 -10.71 -0.65 -6.65
N ALA A 136 -11.95 -0.93 -6.26
CA ALA A 136 -12.31 -1.06 -4.86
C ALA A 136 -11.57 -2.23 -4.20
N LEU A 137 -11.58 -3.41 -4.83
CA LEU A 137 -10.86 -4.56 -4.31
C LEU A 137 -9.35 -4.34 -4.28
N ALA A 138 -8.79 -3.68 -5.31
CA ALA A 138 -7.39 -3.30 -5.34
C ALA A 138 -7.03 -2.37 -4.16
N ALA A 139 -7.87 -1.38 -3.88
CA ALA A 139 -7.69 -0.45 -2.76
C ALA A 139 -7.74 -1.15 -1.39
N ASN A 140 -8.60 -2.16 -1.20
CA ASN A 140 -8.59 -2.98 0.02
C ASN A 140 -7.25 -3.71 0.21
N TYR A 141 -6.77 -4.41 -0.80
CA TYR A 141 -5.50 -5.12 -0.70
C TYR A 141 -4.31 -4.16 -0.52
N ALA A 142 -4.32 -3.04 -1.23
CA ALA A 142 -3.33 -1.99 -1.05
C ALA A 142 -3.37 -1.38 0.36
N TYR A 143 -4.54 -1.25 0.98
CA TYR A 143 -4.64 -0.85 2.39
C TYR A 143 -4.08 -1.91 3.33
N TYR A 144 -4.45 -3.18 3.16
CA TYR A 144 -3.95 -4.27 3.99
C TYR A 144 -2.43 -4.34 3.98
N ASP A 145 -1.85 -4.14 2.79
CA ASP A 145 -0.42 -4.03 2.57
C ASP A 145 0.15 -2.76 3.24
N ALA A 146 -0.30 -1.58 2.82
CA ALA A 146 0.29 -0.31 3.25
C ALA A 146 0.21 -0.08 4.75
N CYS A 147 -0.86 -0.52 5.42
CA CYS A 147 -1.02 -0.28 6.86
C CYS A 147 -0.08 -1.11 7.74
N VAL A 148 0.66 -2.08 7.17
CA VAL A 148 1.68 -2.84 7.89
C VAL A 148 2.82 -1.91 8.33
N ASP A 149 3.26 -1.02 7.43
CA ASP A 149 4.45 -0.17 7.60
C ASP A 149 4.24 1.32 7.33
N HIS A 150 3.07 1.74 6.84
CA HIS A 150 2.72 3.14 6.58
C HIS A 150 1.38 3.53 7.23
N SER A 151 1.08 4.83 7.19
CA SER A 151 -0.22 5.43 7.54
C SER A 151 -0.36 6.76 6.80
N ASP A 152 -1.52 7.41 6.90
CA ASP A 152 -1.75 8.77 6.38
C ASP A 152 -1.39 8.85 4.88
N GLU A 153 -0.49 9.76 4.46
CA GLU A 153 -0.17 9.96 3.03
C GLU A 153 0.44 8.74 2.36
N GLY A 154 1.14 7.86 3.09
CA GLY A 154 1.69 6.63 2.53
C GLY A 154 0.57 5.67 2.11
N VAL A 155 -0.46 5.53 2.96
CA VAL A 155 -1.66 4.73 2.65
C VAL A 155 -2.51 5.40 1.57
N TYR A 156 -2.65 6.73 1.60
CA TYR A 156 -3.37 7.47 0.56
C TYR A 156 -2.71 7.30 -0.81
N ALA A 157 -1.39 7.43 -0.90
CA ALA A 157 -0.66 7.22 -2.14
C ALA A 157 -0.81 5.79 -2.68
N ALA A 158 -0.75 4.78 -1.80
CA ALA A 158 -0.88 3.38 -2.20
C ALA A 158 -2.30 3.06 -2.73
N THR A 159 -3.32 3.51 -2.01
CA THR A 159 -4.72 3.25 -2.39
C THR A 159 -5.13 4.03 -3.64
N PHE A 160 -4.68 5.28 -3.78
CA PHE A 160 -4.81 6.08 -5.01
C PHE A 160 -4.18 5.34 -6.20
N THR A 161 -2.92 4.92 -6.07
CA THR A 161 -2.15 4.30 -7.15
C THR A 161 -2.73 2.95 -7.55
N ALA A 162 -3.08 2.10 -6.58
CA ALA A 162 -3.71 0.80 -6.84
C ALA A 162 -5.05 0.95 -7.58
N ALA A 163 -5.88 1.92 -7.19
CA ALA A 163 -7.16 2.19 -7.85
C ALA A 163 -6.99 2.66 -9.30
N VAL A 164 -6.06 3.60 -9.54
CA VAL A 164 -5.69 4.07 -10.89
C VAL A 164 -5.23 2.90 -11.75
N GLN A 165 -4.28 2.10 -11.26
CA GLN A 165 -3.70 0.97 -11.99
C GLN A 165 -4.75 -0.12 -12.29
N ALA A 166 -5.62 -0.45 -11.34
CA ALA A 166 -6.67 -1.45 -11.53
C ALA A 166 -7.72 -1.02 -12.57
N ALA A 167 -8.07 0.28 -12.58
CA ALA A 167 -8.98 0.85 -13.57
C ALA A 167 -8.35 0.93 -14.97
N ALA A 168 -7.03 1.16 -15.07
CA ALA A 168 -6.29 1.29 -16.33
C ALA A 168 -6.34 0.04 -17.24
N PHE A 169 -6.76 -1.10 -16.71
CA PHE A 169 -7.04 -2.29 -17.52
C PHE A 169 -8.22 -2.10 -18.48
N PHE A 170 -9.15 -1.19 -18.17
CA PHE A 170 -10.39 -0.94 -18.91
C PHE A 170 -10.61 0.53 -19.31
N GLU A 171 -10.02 1.48 -18.57
CA GLU A 171 -10.06 2.91 -18.87
C GLU A 171 -8.67 3.40 -19.34
N THR A 172 -8.64 4.34 -20.28
CA THR A 172 -7.41 4.88 -20.88
C THR A 172 -7.30 6.40 -20.77
N ASP A 173 -8.39 7.10 -20.46
CA ASP A 173 -8.39 8.54 -20.25
C ASP A 173 -7.68 8.89 -18.94
N ARG A 174 -6.64 9.73 -19.05
CA ARG A 174 -5.82 10.14 -17.90
C ARG A 174 -6.64 10.84 -16.83
N GLU A 175 -7.57 11.73 -17.21
CA GLU A 175 -8.32 12.52 -16.24
C GLU A 175 -9.32 11.64 -15.49
N GLU A 176 -10.02 10.74 -16.18
CA GLU A 176 -10.93 9.80 -15.54
C GLU A 176 -10.19 8.84 -14.62
N LEU A 177 -9.02 8.33 -15.02
CA LEU A 177 -8.19 7.48 -14.17
C LEU A 177 -7.75 8.20 -12.88
N ILE A 178 -7.28 9.44 -13.00
CA ILE A 178 -6.88 10.26 -11.85
C ILE A 178 -8.09 10.50 -10.93
N ASP A 179 -9.24 10.84 -11.50
CA ASP A 179 -10.46 11.09 -10.72
C ASP A 179 -11.02 9.83 -10.04
N ILE A 180 -10.85 8.66 -10.67
CA ILE A 180 -11.11 7.37 -10.02
C ILE A 180 -10.22 7.23 -8.80
N GLY A 181 -8.90 7.42 -8.94
CA GLY A 181 -7.96 7.38 -7.82
C GLY A 181 -8.32 8.35 -6.69
N LEU A 182 -8.65 9.60 -7.03
CA LEU A 182 -9.06 10.62 -6.05
C LEU A 182 -10.30 10.22 -5.24
N SER A 183 -11.19 9.40 -5.79
CA SER A 183 -12.38 8.92 -5.06
C SER A 183 -12.08 7.94 -3.92
N TYR A 184 -10.85 7.43 -3.85
CA TYR A 184 -10.37 6.51 -2.81
C TYR A 184 -9.53 7.18 -1.72
N ILE A 185 -9.39 8.50 -1.73
CA ILE A 185 -8.59 9.24 -0.74
C ILE A 185 -9.35 10.48 -0.23
N PRO A 186 -8.95 11.04 0.92
CA PRO A 186 -9.54 12.28 1.41
C PRO A 186 -9.33 13.45 0.43
N GLU A 187 -10.34 14.32 0.31
CA GLU A 187 -10.32 15.46 -0.63
C GLU A 187 -9.19 16.47 -0.33
N ASP A 188 -8.74 16.56 0.92
CA ASP A 188 -7.79 17.56 1.42
C ASP A 188 -6.41 17.01 1.80
N CYS A 189 -6.12 15.73 1.54
CA CYS A 189 -4.79 15.17 1.80
C CYS A 189 -3.70 15.70 0.85
N GLY A 190 -2.44 15.49 1.20
CA GLY A 190 -1.25 15.87 0.43
C GLY A 190 -1.29 15.35 -1.00
N VAL A 191 -1.64 14.09 -1.22
CA VAL A 191 -1.79 13.51 -2.57
C VAL A 191 -2.83 14.26 -3.40
N SER A 192 -4.02 14.54 -2.85
CA SER A 192 -5.07 15.32 -3.53
C SER A 192 -4.59 16.75 -3.87
N ARG A 193 -3.83 17.38 -2.98
CA ARG A 193 -3.21 18.70 -3.22
C ARG A 193 -2.15 18.65 -4.34
N ALA A 194 -1.33 17.60 -4.40
CA ALA A 194 -0.35 17.40 -5.47
C ALA A 194 -1.04 17.28 -6.83
N VAL A 195 -2.10 16.47 -6.91
CA VAL A 195 -2.92 16.30 -8.12
C VAL A 195 -3.49 17.65 -8.59
N ALA A 196 -4.12 18.40 -7.68
CA ALA A 196 -4.71 19.69 -8.00
C ALA A 196 -3.67 20.70 -8.50
N LEU A 197 -2.49 20.73 -7.86
CA LEU A 197 -1.41 21.64 -8.23
C LEU A 197 -0.85 21.34 -9.63
N ILE A 198 -0.58 20.08 -9.95
CA ILE A 198 -0.06 19.69 -11.27
C ILE A 198 -1.09 19.96 -12.36
N ARG A 199 -2.37 19.62 -12.12
CA ARG A 199 -3.48 19.99 -13.01
C ARG A 199 -3.52 21.48 -13.30
N GLN A 200 -3.38 22.30 -12.25
CA GLN A 200 -3.39 23.75 -12.37
C GLN A 200 -2.17 24.28 -13.14
N CYS A 201 -0.97 23.77 -12.87
CA CYS A 201 0.25 24.17 -13.58
C CYS A 201 0.14 23.86 -15.08
N TYR A 202 -0.32 22.65 -15.42
CA TYR A 202 -0.52 22.24 -16.81
C TYR A 202 -1.57 23.12 -17.51
N LYS A 203 -2.71 23.39 -16.85
CA LYS A 203 -3.77 24.26 -17.37
C LYS A 203 -3.31 25.70 -17.59
N ASN A 204 -2.41 26.21 -16.75
CA ASN A 204 -1.86 27.55 -16.86
C ASN A 204 -0.79 27.68 -17.96
N GLY A 205 -0.34 26.56 -18.54
CA GLY A 205 0.75 26.54 -19.53
C GLY A 205 2.14 26.71 -18.92
N ASP A 206 2.29 26.44 -17.62
CA ASP A 206 3.62 26.38 -16.99
C ASP A 206 4.43 25.25 -17.62
N ASP A 207 5.72 25.44 -17.84
CA ASP A 207 6.61 24.34 -18.24
C ASP A 207 6.84 23.34 -17.08
N TRP A 208 7.30 22.13 -17.40
CA TRP A 208 7.45 21.06 -16.41
C TRP A 208 8.46 21.39 -15.30
N LYS A 209 9.51 22.20 -15.56
CA LYS A 209 10.48 22.59 -14.52
C LYS A 209 9.85 23.58 -13.56
N THR A 210 9.07 24.52 -14.09
CA THR A 210 8.26 25.45 -13.30
C THR A 210 7.24 24.69 -12.45
N ALA A 211 6.52 23.72 -13.01
CA ALA A 211 5.58 22.87 -12.28
C ALA A 211 6.26 22.06 -11.17
N ARG A 212 7.40 21.42 -11.46
CA ARG A 212 8.22 20.69 -10.47
C ARG A 212 8.63 21.59 -9.31
N LYS A 213 9.13 22.80 -9.61
CA LYS A 213 9.54 23.75 -8.56
C LYS A 213 8.35 24.17 -7.70
N LYS A 214 7.20 24.48 -8.30
CA LYS A 214 5.97 24.80 -7.54
C LYS A 214 5.53 23.63 -6.66
N LEU A 215 5.63 22.39 -7.17
CA LEU A 215 5.33 21.18 -6.42
C LEU A 215 6.23 21.05 -5.18
N LEU A 216 7.55 21.11 -5.35
CA LEU A 216 8.48 20.96 -4.23
C LEU A 216 8.48 22.16 -3.25
N ILE A 217 7.95 23.31 -3.64
CA ILE A 217 7.68 24.42 -2.71
C ILE A 217 6.43 24.14 -1.89
N ALA A 218 5.36 23.67 -2.52
CA ALA A 218 4.07 23.43 -1.84
C ALA A 218 4.06 22.16 -0.99
N LEU A 219 4.76 21.12 -1.45
CA LEU A 219 4.87 19.79 -0.86
C LEU A 219 6.34 19.36 -0.92
N PRO A 220 7.19 19.86 0.00
CA PRO A 220 8.62 19.58 -0.02
C PRO A 220 8.90 18.12 0.32
N SER A 221 9.74 17.48 -0.48
CA SER A 221 10.21 16.10 -0.29
C SER A 221 11.56 16.10 0.42
N SER A 222 11.76 15.22 1.39
CA SER A 222 13.03 14.97 2.08
C SER A 222 13.91 13.96 1.33
N PHE A 223 13.36 13.19 0.41
CA PHE A 223 14.05 12.11 -0.31
C PHE A 223 15.30 12.60 -1.06
N GLY A 224 15.19 13.68 -1.85
CA GLY A 224 16.33 14.28 -2.55
C GLY A 224 17.33 15.01 -1.62
N GLU A 225 17.03 15.16 -0.33
CA GLU A 225 17.94 15.71 0.67
C GLU A 225 18.86 14.65 1.29
N MET A 226 18.58 13.36 1.07
CA MET A 226 19.36 12.25 1.61
C MET A 226 20.79 12.24 1.08
N ASP A 227 20.95 12.30 -0.25
CA ASP A 227 22.25 12.43 -0.90
C ASP A 227 22.53 13.85 -1.43
N GLY A 228 21.56 14.76 -1.26
CA GLY A 228 21.68 16.17 -1.59
C GLY A 228 21.65 16.46 -3.09
N GLU A 229 22.25 17.58 -3.50
CA GLU A 229 22.24 18.01 -4.89
C GLU A 229 23.12 17.13 -5.77
N TRP A 230 22.56 16.64 -6.88
CA TRP A 230 23.26 15.80 -7.86
C TRP A 230 24.63 16.37 -8.27
N LYS A 231 25.70 15.57 -8.13
CA LYS A 231 27.05 15.89 -8.62
C LYS A 231 27.60 14.88 -9.63
N GLY A 232 26.79 13.90 -10.02
CA GLY A 232 27.23 12.71 -10.74
C GLY A 232 27.60 11.58 -9.79
N THR A 233 27.40 10.35 -10.26
CA THR A 233 27.77 9.12 -9.56
C THR A 233 28.83 8.35 -10.36
N ALA A 234 29.33 7.25 -9.80
CA ALA A 234 30.21 6.34 -10.53
C ALA A 234 29.50 5.68 -11.73
N LEU A 235 28.18 5.50 -11.65
CA LEU A 235 27.36 4.92 -12.72
C LEU A 235 27.06 5.96 -13.81
N VAL A 236 26.76 7.20 -13.42
CA VAL A 236 26.43 8.30 -14.33
C VAL A 236 27.17 9.57 -13.90
N PRO A 237 28.33 9.87 -14.54
CA PRO A 237 29.03 11.12 -14.28
C PRO A 237 28.22 12.34 -14.69
N ALA A 238 28.42 13.48 -14.01
CA ALA A 238 27.80 14.73 -14.41
C ALA A 238 28.22 15.13 -15.84
N CYS A 239 27.25 15.57 -16.63
CA CYS A 239 27.42 15.95 -18.03
C CYS A 239 26.36 16.98 -18.47
N ASP A 240 26.35 17.39 -19.73
CA ASP A 240 25.41 18.40 -20.24
C ASP A 240 23.91 18.02 -20.05
N LYS A 241 23.57 16.73 -20.05
CA LYS A 241 22.18 16.26 -19.83
C LYS A 241 21.78 16.17 -18.35
N CYS A 242 22.75 16.01 -17.45
CA CYS A 242 22.54 15.95 -16.00
C CYS A 242 23.69 16.69 -15.30
N PRO A 243 23.76 18.03 -15.46
CA PRO A 243 24.87 18.80 -14.92
C PRO A 243 24.83 18.78 -13.40
N ALA A 244 26.00 18.99 -12.78
CA ALA A 244 26.08 19.12 -11.32
C ALA A 244 25.15 20.27 -10.87
N GLN A 245 24.26 19.95 -9.94
CA GLN A 245 23.20 20.83 -9.48
C GLN A 245 23.71 21.73 -8.36
N GLN A 246 23.06 22.86 -8.15
CA GLN A 246 23.29 23.72 -6.99
C GLN A 246 22.00 23.80 -6.18
N LYS A 247 22.15 24.10 -4.88
CA LYS A 247 21.01 24.21 -3.99
C LYS A 247 20.06 25.30 -4.49
N ASP A 248 18.81 24.92 -4.73
CA ASP A 248 17.74 25.88 -5.02
C ASP A 248 17.19 26.39 -3.69
N ASN A 249 17.53 27.64 -3.34
CA ASN A 249 17.15 28.24 -2.06
C ASN A 249 15.66 28.60 -1.99
N ASP A 250 14.92 28.53 -3.10
CA ASP A 250 13.47 28.76 -3.09
C ASP A 250 12.70 27.51 -2.62
N ILE A 251 13.30 26.32 -2.72
CA ILE A 251 12.71 25.08 -2.22
C ILE A 251 12.99 25.00 -0.71
N PRO A 252 11.95 25.00 0.14
CA PRO A 252 12.13 24.93 1.58
C PRO A 252 12.66 23.56 2.01
N LYS A 253 13.23 23.51 3.21
CA LYS A 253 13.61 22.23 3.83
C LYS A 253 12.37 21.38 4.07
N ALA A 254 12.44 20.10 3.71
CA ALA A 254 11.34 19.18 3.91
C ALA A 254 11.24 18.63 5.34
N GLU A 255 10.03 18.20 5.70
CA GLU A 255 9.80 17.33 6.85
C GLU A 255 10.26 15.92 6.48
N HIS A 256 11.05 15.30 7.34
CA HIS A 256 11.57 13.94 7.10
C HIS A 256 10.40 12.95 7.01
N GLY A 257 10.42 12.10 5.97
CA GLY A 257 9.44 11.03 5.80
C GLY A 257 8.09 11.48 5.25
N TYR A 258 7.90 12.76 4.88
CA TYR A 258 6.70 13.29 4.22
C TYR A 258 6.92 13.42 2.69
N ASP A 259 7.09 12.29 2.01
CA ASP A 259 7.60 12.25 0.64
C ASP A 259 6.53 11.85 -0.40
N ALA A 260 5.56 11.02 -0.01
CA ALA A 260 4.56 10.46 -0.93
C ALA A 260 3.77 11.50 -1.75
N PRO A 261 3.31 12.64 -1.18
CA PRO A 261 2.60 13.65 -1.96
C PRO A 261 3.43 14.22 -3.12
N ALA A 262 4.70 14.53 -2.87
CA ALA A 262 5.60 15.05 -3.89
C ALA A 262 5.92 14.00 -4.96
N ALA A 263 6.13 12.75 -4.55
CA ALA A 263 6.40 11.65 -5.46
C ALA A 263 5.22 11.38 -6.40
N ILE A 264 3.99 11.30 -5.88
CA ILE A 264 2.78 11.21 -6.72
C ILE A 264 2.64 12.44 -7.63
N GLY A 265 2.96 13.64 -7.14
CA GLY A 265 3.03 14.84 -7.97
C GLY A 265 4.01 14.71 -9.14
N ILE A 266 5.18 14.09 -8.94
CA ILE A 266 6.17 13.82 -10.00
C ILE A 266 5.66 12.78 -11.01
N VAL A 267 5.02 11.70 -10.55
CA VAL A 267 4.34 10.71 -11.42
C VAL A 267 3.35 11.42 -12.34
N LEU A 268 2.50 12.27 -11.79
CA LEU A 268 1.52 13.03 -12.56
C LEU A 268 2.19 14.03 -13.49
N LEU A 269 3.21 14.76 -13.03
CA LEU A 269 3.96 15.70 -13.87
C LEU A 269 4.53 14.99 -15.09
N GLY A 270 5.17 13.83 -14.91
CA GLY A 270 5.64 13.00 -16.03
C GLY A 270 4.51 12.64 -16.99
N TRP A 271 3.33 12.26 -16.47
CA TRP A 271 2.18 11.88 -17.29
C TRP A 271 1.53 13.06 -18.04
N TYR A 272 1.38 14.22 -17.41
CA TYR A 272 0.79 15.41 -18.04
C TYR A 272 1.68 15.95 -19.15
N TYR A 273 2.96 16.16 -18.85
CA TYR A 273 3.92 16.79 -19.75
C TYR A 273 4.53 15.79 -20.75
N GLY A 274 4.36 14.49 -20.52
CA GLY A 274 4.67 13.42 -21.47
C GLY A 274 3.67 13.30 -22.62
N GLU A 275 2.48 13.90 -22.50
CA GLU A 275 1.49 14.04 -23.60
C GLU A 275 1.10 12.71 -24.26
N GLY A 276 1.05 11.63 -23.48
CA GLY A 276 0.71 10.29 -23.96
C GLY A 276 1.87 9.50 -24.59
N ASP A 277 3.06 10.09 -24.70
CA ASP A 277 4.25 9.36 -25.13
C ASP A 277 4.91 8.66 -23.93
N PHE A 278 5.06 7.34 -24.01
CA PHE A 278 5.64 6.51 -22.95
C PHE A 278 7.06 6.95 -22.56
N ALA A 279 7.95 7.10 -23.54
CA ALA A 279 9.37 7.36 -23.29
C ALA A 279 9.57 8.76 -22.70
N LYS A 280 8.88 9.76 -23.27
CA LYS A 280 8.88 11.14 -22.77
C LYS A 280 8.35 11.21 -21.34
N SER A 281 7.26 10.50 -21.04
CA SER A 281 6.63 10.50 -19.72
C SER A 281 7.58 9.94 -18.64
N VAL A 282 8.16 8.75 -18.89
CA VAL A 282 9.07 8.09 -17.94
C VAL A 282 10.37 8.89 -17.77
N CYS A 283 10.94 9.43 -18.86
CA CYS A 283 12.10 10.32 -18.77
C CYS A 283 11.80 11.60 -17.97
N LEU A 284 10.61 12.20 -18.14
CA LEU A 284 10.22 13.40 -17.39
C LEU A 284 10.08 13.14 -15.89
N ALA A 285 9.57 11.98 -15.49
CA ALA A 285 9.55 11.59 -14.08
C ALA A 285 10.99 11.52 -13.52
N VAL A 286 11.92 10.83 -14.19
CA VAL A 286 13.34 10.78 -13.76
C VAL A 286 13.99 12.15 -13.78
N ASN A 287 13.68 12.99 -14.77
CA ASN A 287 14.21 14.35 -14.89
C ASN A 287 13.83 15.27 -13.72
N CYS A 288 12.88 14.84 -12.88
CA CYS A 288 12.53 15.52 -11.63
C CYS A 288 13.41 15.12 -10.43
N GLY A 289 14.29 14.12 -10.52
CA GLY A 289 15.09 13.64 -9.39
C GLY A 289 14.22 13.18 -8.21
N GLU A 290 14.73 13.38 -6.98
CA GLU A 290 14.12 12.86 -5.74
C GLU A 290 14.12 11.32 -5.75
N ASP A 291 12.95 10.69 -5.65
CA ASP A 291 12.76 9.25 -5.67
C ASP A 291 12.49 8.74 -7.10
N SER A 292 13.53 8.84 -7.94
CA SER A 292 13.36 8.86 -9.39
C SER A 292 13.08 7.50 -10.04
N ASP A 293 13.54 6.40 -9.46
CA ASP A 293 13.24 5.03 -9.91
C ASP A 293 11.80 4.65 -9.55
N CYS A 294 11.37 4.93 -8.33
CA CYS A 294 10.00 4.72 -7.88
C CYS A 294 8.98 5.47 -8.74
N THR A 295 9.17 6.78 -8.90
CA THR A 295 8.24 7.63 -9.66
C THR A 295 8.19 7.27 -11.14
N ALA A 296 9.34 7.01 -11.77
CA ALA A 296 9.39 6.58 -13.15
C ALA A 296 8.87 5.15 -13.34
N GLY A 297 9.15 4.26 -12.40
CA GLY A 297 8.70 2.87 -12.37
C GLY A 297 7.17 2.80 -12.35
N THR A 298 6.53 3.44 -11.38
CA THR A 298 5.05 3.43 -11.27
C THR A 298 4.37 4.13 -12.45
N LEU A 299 4.92 5.24 -12.95
CA LEU A 299 4.38 5.87 -14.17
C LEU A 299 4.51 4.92 -15.38
N GLY A 300 5.67 4.26 -15.50
CA GLY A 300 5.91 3.22 -16.49
C GLY A 300 4.90 2.09 -16.39
N SER A 301 4.55 1.65 -15.18
CA SER A 301 3.53 0.64 -14.93
C SER A 301 2.13 1.07 -15.37
N VAL A 302 1.69 2.27 -15.00
CA VAL A 302 0.38 2.80 -15.42
C VAL A 302 0.28 2.85 -16.94
N LEU A 303 1.26 3.46 -17.61
CA LEU A 303 1.28 3.57 -19.07
C LEU A 303 1.43 2.19 -19.74
N GLY A 304 2.16 1.28 -19.11
CA GLY A 304 2.31 -0.10 -19.53
C GLY A 304 1.00 -0.90 -19.45
N ILE A 305 0.19 -0.71 -18.40
CA ILE A 305 -1.15 -1.30 -18.30
C ILE A 305 -2.05 -0.74 -19.41
N ILE A 306 -2.05 0.58 -19.62
CA ILE A 306 -2.86 1.24 -20.64
C ILE A 306 -2.53 0.68 -22.04
N ALA A 307 -1.24 0.65 -22.38
CA ALA A 307 -0.77 0.24 -23.70
C ALA A 307 -0.78 -1.28 -23.93
N GLY A 308 -0.43 -2.08 -22.92
CA GLY A 308 0.00 -3.47 -23.07
C GLY A 308 1.45 -3.59 -23.55
N GLU A 309 2.13 -4.67 -23.18
CA GLU A 309 3.54 -4.90 -23.55
C GLU A 309 3.74 -4.86 -25.07
N SER A 310 2.80 -5.43 -25.83
CA SER A 310 2.86 -5.44 -27.29
C SER A 310 2.98 -4.04 -27.92
N ASN A 311 2.42 -3.01 -27.29
CA ASN A 311 2.41 -1.63 -27.81
C ASN A 311 3.47 -0.71 -27.21
N LEU A 312 4.25 -1.17 -26.21
CA LEU A 312 5.38 -0.37 -25.70
C LEU A 312 6.48 -0.23 -26.76
N PRO A 313 7.25 0.88 -26.78
CA PRO A 313 8.30 1.11 -27.76
C PRO A 313 9.38 0.00 -27.77
N GLU A 314 9.57 -0.66 -28.92
CA GLU A 314 10.51 -1.79 -29.08
C GLU A 314 11.94 -1.49 -28.62
N LYS A 315 12.41 -0.26 -28.89
CA LYS A 315 13.76 0.17 -28.47
C LYS A 315 13.94 0.06 -26.95
N TRP A 316 12.91 0.43 -26.18
CA TRP A 316 12.96 0.42 -24.72
C TRP A 316 12.74 -0.98 -24.15
N LYS A 317 11.78 -1.74 -24.68
CA LYS A 317 11.52 -3.13 -24.25
C LYS A 317 12.74 -4.04 -24.37
N LYS A 318 13.54 -3.87 -25.42
CA LYS A 318 14.73 -4.69 -25.69
C LYS A 318 16.00 -4.22 -24.99
N ALA A 319 15.96 -3.05 -24.35
CA ALA A 319 17.13 -2.42 -23.78
C ALA A 319 17.46 -2.96 -22.37
N CYS A 320 16.45 -3.14 -21.52
CA CYS A 320 16.64 -3.60 -20.13
C CYS A 320 16.69 -5.13 -20.03
N SER A 321 17.49 -5.62 -19.08
CA SER A 321 17.43 -7.01 -18.65
C SER A 321 16.01 -7.38 -18.17
N GLN A 322 15.55 -8.57 -18.51
CA GLN A 322 14.31 -9.15 -17.97
C GLN A 322 14.54 -10.00 -16.71
N GLN A 323 15.79 -10.14 -16.27
CA GLN A 323 16.12 -10.85 -15.02
C GLN A 323 15.70 -10.00 -13.83
N ILE A 324 15.30 -10.65 -12.74
CA ILE A 324 15.03 -9.99 -11.47
C ILE A 324 16.26 -10.19 -10.57
N ALA A 325 16.76 -9.08 -10.02
CA ALA A 325 17.80 -9.08 -9.00
C ALA A 325 17.20 -8.48 -7.72
N THR A 326 17.44 -9.14 -6.59
CA THR A 326 16.84 -8.76 -5.30
C THR A 326 17.90 -8.22 -4.34
N CYS A 327 17.55 -7.21 -3.55
CA CYS A 327 18.40 -6.59 -2.52
C CYS A 327 17.73 -6.52 -1.13
N THR A 328 16.42 -6.69 -1.01
CA THR A 328 15.69 -6.49 0.27
C THR A 328 15.05 -7.75 0.85
N LEU A 329 15.29 -8.92 0.24
CA LEU A 329 14.63 -10.18 0.62
C LEU A 329 15.56 -11.21 1.26
N ARG A 330 15.00 -12.07 2.12
CA ARG A 330 15.59 -13.33 2.59
C ARG A 330 15.28 -14.43 1.58
N THR A 331 16.18 -14.63 0.63
CA THR A 331 15.97 -15.53 -0.52
C THR A 331 16.05 -17.02 -0.20
N ASP A 332 16.50 -17.39 1.00
CA ASP A 332 16.61 -18.77 1.47
C ASP A 332 15.26 -19.42 1.83
N ASN A 333 14.20 -18.62 2.00
CA ASN A 333 12.89 -19.11 2.49
C ASN A 333 11.70 -18.83 1.55
N VAL A 334 11.93 -18.28 0.35
CA VAL A 334 10.88 -17.92 -0.61
C VAL A 334 11.24 -18.30 -2.05
N PHE A 335 10.29 -18.88 -2.78
CA PHE A 335 10.44 -19.26 -4.19
C PHE A 335 10.12 -18.07 -5.10
N LEU A 336 11.15 -17.31 -5.45
CA LEU A 336 11.01 -16.08 -6.22
C LEU A 336 11.04 -16.35 -7.74
N PRO A 337 10.22 -15.63 -8.53
CA PRO A 337 10.39 -15.64 -9.98
C PRO A 337 11.75 -15.02 -10.33
N LYS A 338 12.40 -15.56 -11.35
CA LYS A 338 13.73 -15.11 -11.79
C LYS A 338 13.67 -14.05 -12.87
N THR A 339 12.52 -13.91 -13.52
CA THR A 339 12.33 -13.01 -14.66
C THR A 339 10.99 -12.31 -14.61
N ILE A 340 10.91 -11.13 -15.23
CA ILE A 340 9.66 -10.37 -15.37
C ILE A 340 8.55 -11.19 -16.06
N PRO A 341 8.80 -11.92 -17.17
CA PRO A 341 7.83 -12.85 -17.74
C PRO A 341 7.31 -13.90 -16.75
N GLU A 342 8.18 -14.51 -15.95
CA GLU A 342 7.78 -15.53 -14.97
C GLU A 342 6.91 -14.94 -13.87
N LEU A 343 7.27 -13.74 -13.36
CA LEU A 343 6.46 -12.99 -12.40
C LEU A 343 5.05 -12.74 -12.95
N CYS A 344 4.95 -12.24 -14.19
CA CYS A 344 3.68 -11.97 -14.83
C CYS A 344 2.83 -13.25 -14.99
N ASP A 345 3.43 -14.34 -15.46
CA ASP A 345 2.72 -15.61 -15.67
C ASP A 345 2.19 -16.18 -14.34
N ARG A 346 2.91 -15.98 -13.23
CA ARG A 346 2.47 -16.39 -11.88
C ARG A 346 1.35 -15.49 -11.36
N ILE A 347 1.42 -14.18 -11.54
CA ILE A 347 0.33 -13.25 -11.16
C ILE A 347 -0.95 -13.56 -11.95
N VAL A 348 -0.85 -13.73 -13.27
CA VAL A 348 -1.97 -14.09 -14.14
C VAL A 348 -2.63 -15.39 -13.67
N ARG A 349 -1.85 -16.37 -13.23
CA ARG A 349 -2.36 -17.64 -12.69
C ARG A 349 -3.19 -17.48 -11.41
N GLN A 350 -2.84 -16.51 -10.56
CA GLN A 350 -3.55 -16.26 -9.29
C GLN A 350 -4.78 -15.36 -9.44
N THR A 351 -4.91 -14.66 -10.56
CA THR A 351 -5.98 -13.68 -10.77
C THR A 351 -7.39 -14.25 -10.56
N PRO A 352 -7.75 -15.47 -11.05
CA PRO A 352 -9.09 -16.02 -10.82
C PRO A 352 -9.40 -16.34 -9.36
N VAL A 353 -8.37 -16.60 -8.54
CA VAL A 353 -8.52 -16.86 -7.09
C VAL A 353 -8.92 -15.58 -6.37
N VAL A 354 -8.34 -14.45 -6.77
CA VAL A 354 -8.57 -13.13 -6.18
C VAL A 354 -9.87 -12.50 -6.69
N LEU A 355 -10.08 -12.45 -8.01
CA LEU A 355 -11.25 -11.82 -8.63
C LEU A 355 -12.53 -12.65 -8.57
N GLN A 356 -12.45 -13.97 -8.44
CA GLN A 356 -13.60 -14.86 -8.29
C GLN A 356 -14.73 -14.59 -9.31
N ASP A 357 -15.84 -13.99 -8.86
CA ASP A 357 -17.08 -13.76 -9.61
C ASP A 357 -16.88 -12.86 -10.85
N TYR A 358 -15.77 -12.12 -10.90
CA TYR A 358 -15.37 -11.25 -12.01
C TYR A 358 -14.60 -11.98 -13.11
N CYS A 359 -14.26 -13.25 -12.91
CA CYS A 359 -13.65 -14.11 -13.93
C CYS A 359 -14.70 -15.09 -14.50
N ARG A 360 -14.78 -15.18 -15.83
CA ARG A 360 -15.68 -16.11 -16.54
C ARG A 360 -14.88 -17.13 -17.33
N PHE A 361 -15.25 -18.40 -17.17
CA PHE A 361 -14.73 -19.52 -17.95
C PHE A 361 -15.83 -20.03 -18.88
N GLY A 362 -15.62 -19.92 -20.19
CA GLY A 362 -16.53 -20.41 -21.22
C GLY A 362 -16.32 -21.88 -21.56
N GLU A 363 -17.30 -22.50 -22.21
CA GLU A 363 -17.30 -23.93 -22.57
C GLU A 363 -16.14 -24.33 -23.51
N ASN A 364 -15.59 -23.38 -24.27
CA ASN A 364 -14.48 -23.58 -25.19
C ASN A 364 -13.11 -23.23 -24.59
N GLY A 365 -13.01 -23.10 -23.26
CA GLY A 365 -11.78 -22.68 -22.58
C GLY A 365 -11.49 -21.18 -22.67
N GLU A 366 -12.49 -20.37 -23.05
CA GLU A 366 -12.38 -18.91 -23.03
C GLU A 366 -12.29 -18.41 -21.59
N TYR A 367 -11.34 -17.52 -21.32
CA TYR A 367 -11.23 -16.80 -20.05
C TYR A 367 -11.41 -15.31 -20.30
N THR A 368 -12.37 -14.71 -19.60
CA THR A 368 -12.60 -13.26 -19.63
C THR A 368 -12.72 -12.68 -18.23
N ILE A 369 -12.27 -11.44 -18.08
CA ILE A 369 -12.48 -10.63 -16.89
C ILE A 369 -13.58 -9.60 -17.18
N GLU A 370 -14.54 -9.51 -16.26
CA GLU A 370 -15.62 -8.53 -16.27
C GLU A 370 -15.33 -7.46 -15.21
N PRO A 371 -15.33 -6.17 -15.57
CA PRO A 371 -15.10 -5.11 -14.59
C PRO A 371 -16.30 -4.95 -13.65
N VAL A 372 -16.09 -4.27 -12.52
CA VAL A 372 -17.20 -3.74 -11.72
C VAL A 372 -18.01 -2.73 -12.52
N ALA A 373 -19.25 -2.47 -12.08
CA ALA A 373 -20.15 -1.55 -12.78
C ALA A 373 -19.67 -0.08 -12.74
N GLU A 374 -19.02 0.32 -11.65
CA GLU A 374 -18.51 1.67 -11.42
C GLU A 374 -17.10 1.59 -10.83
N PHE A 375 -16.14 2.32 -11.42
CA PHE A 375 -14.75 2.35 -10.96
C PHE A 375 -14.49 3.32 -9.82
N ARG A 376 -15.26 4.42 -9.76
CA ARG A 376 -15.20 5.36 -8.64
C ARG A 376 -15.71 4.69 -7.37
N TYR A 377 -15.15 5.07 -6.23
CA TYR A 377 -15.55 4.50 -4.96
C TYR A 377 -17.03 4.77 -4.66
N ARG A 378 -17.72 3.74 -4.19
CA ARG A 378 -19.09 3.83 -3.69
C ARG A 378 -19.15 3.17 -2.31
N LYS A 379 -19.58 3.90 -1.29
CA LYS A 379 -19.79 3.34 0.05
C LYS A 379 -20.75 2.15 -0.01
N GLY A 380 -20.39 1.04 0.64
CA GLY A 380 -21.18 -0.19 0.58
C GLY A 380 -21.15 -0.88 -0.78
N ALA A 381 -20.12 -0.66 -1.61
CA ALA A 381 -19.86 -1.43 -2.81
C ALA A 381 -19.56 -2.92 -2.49
N PHE A 382 -19.09 -3.20 -1.29
CA PHE A 382 -18.76 -4.54 -0.84
C PHE A 382 -19.93 -5.24 -0.16
N ARG A 383 -19.95 -6.57 -0.31
CA ARG A 383 -20.77 -7.42 0.56
C ARG A 383 -19.98 -7.66 1.83
N CYS A 384 -20.53 -7.27 2.99
CA CYS A 384 -19.86 -7.34 4.29
C CYS A 384 -19.39 -8.76 4.68
N ASN A 385 -19.96 -9.80 4.08
CA ASN A 385 -19.55 -11.20 4.29
C ASN A 385 -18.47 -11.70 3.32
N LYS A 386 -18.06 -10.88 2.34
CA LYS A 386 -17.02 -11.21 1.35
C LYS A 386 -15.78 -10.34 1.49
N HIS A 387 -15.95 -9.04 1.75
CA HIS A 387 -14.87 -8.07 1.83
C HIS A 387 -15.23 -6.98 2.84
N GLU A 388 -14.21 -6.37 3.42
CA GLU A 388 -14.37 -5.19 4.27
C GLU A 388 -14.70 -3.96 3.41
N ASP A 389 -15.37 -2.97 4.01
CA ASP A 389 -15.62 -1.70 3.33
C ASP A 389 -14.37 -0.82 3.39
N PHE A 390 -13.85 -0.44 2.23
CA PHE A 390 -12.62 0.35 2.12
C PHE A 390 -12.67 1.65 2.92
N ALA A 391 -13.77 2.41 2.85
CA ALA A 391 -13.87 3.68 3.56
C ALA A 391 -13.86 3.49 5.08
N GLU A 392 -14.35 2.35 5.56
CA GLU A 392 -14.26 1.99 6.97
C GLU A 392 -12.81 1.67 7.37
N LEU A 393 -12.08 0.90 6.57
CA LEU A 393 -10.65 0.65 6.77
C LEU A 393 -9.86 1.96 6.84
N LEU A 394 -10.10 2.86 5.89
CA LEU A 394 -9.41 4.14 5.80
C LEU A 394 -9.73 5.06 7.00
N ALA A 395 -10.98 5.11 7.44
CA ALA A 395 -11.40 5.90 8.59
C ALA A 395 -10.85 5.37 9.93
N GLU A 396 -10.62 4.06 10.01
CA GLU A 396 -10.11 3.37 11.19
C GLU A 396 -8.57 3.24 11.23
N GLN A 397 -7.87 3.76 10.21
CA GLN A 397 -6.43 3.64 10.09
C GLN A 397 -5.68 4.17 11.31
N GLY A 398 -4.54 3.56 11.61
CA GLY A 398 -3.77 3.84 12.81
C GLY A 398 -4.55 3.60 14.11
N ARG A 399 -5.78 3.02 14.10
CA ARG A 399 -6.62 2.92 15.31
C ARG A 399 -7.23 1.57 15.63
N THR A 400 -7.75 0.88 14.63
CA THR A 400 -8.54 -0.32 14.87
C THR A 400 -7.82 -1.54 14.33
N VAL A 401 -7.44 -2.45 15.22
CA VAL A 401 -6.88 -3.75 14.85
C VAL A 401 -8.04 -4.71 14.57
N ARG A 402 -7.98 -5.45 13.46
CA ARG A 402 -9.06 -6.34 13.02
C ARG A 402 -8.60 -7.79 12.99
N PHE A 403 -9.36 -8.67 13.64
CA PHE A 403 -9.11 -10.11 13.68
C PHE A 403 -10.22 -10.84 12.93
N HIS A 404 -9.83 -11.67 11.96
CA HIS A 404 -10.74 -12.44 11.14
C HIS A 404 -10.78 -13.90 11.58
N PHE A 405 -11.93 -14.33 12.10
CA PHE A 405 -12.20 -15.72 12.45
C PHE A 405 -13.29 -16.31 11.56
N ARG A 406 -13.47 -17.63 11.65
CA ARG A 406 -14.52 -18.32 10.89
C ARG A 406 -15.91 -17.91 11.38
N GLY A 407 -16.51 -16.94 10.69
CA GLY A 407 -17.88 -16.48 10.95
C GLY A 407 -17.97 -15.27 11.90
N LEU A 408 -16.86 -14.75 12.39
CA LEU A 408 -16.80 -13.57 13.26
C LEU A 408 -15.61 -12.70 12.86
N THR A 409 -15.83 -11.40 12.70
CA THR A 409 -14.75 -10.41 12.70
C THR A 409 -14.78 -9.67 14.04
N VAL A 410 -13.62 -9.48 14.66
CA VAL A 410 -13.47 -8.72 15.91
C VAL A 410 -12.61 -7.51 15.61
N LYS A 411 -13.10 -6.33 15.97
CA LYS A 411 -12.37 -5.08 15.86
C LYS A 411 -12.03 -4.57 17.25
N VAL A 412 -10.79 -4.17 17.45
CA VAL A 412 -10.29 -3.57 18.67
C VAL A 412 -9.89 -2.13 18.37
N THR A 413 -10.75 -1.20 18.73
CA THR A 413 -10.54 0.24 18.53
C THR A 413 -9.94 0.83 19.80
N TYR A 414 -8.69 1.28 19.71
CA TYR A 414 -7.99 1.86 20.84
C TYR A 414 -8.41 3.32 21.09
N ASP A 415 -8.39 3.78 22.34
CA ASP A 415 -8.45 5.20 22.70
C ASP A 415 -7.23 5.99 22.16
N ASP A 416 -7.18 7.30 22.42
CA ASP A 416 -6.12 8.18 21.90
C ASP A 416 -4.72 7.88 22.48
N THR A 417 -4.63 7.12 23.57
CA THR A 417 -3.36 6.68 24.16
C THR A 417 -2.84 5.37 23.54
N ARG A 418 -3.61 4.76 22.63
CA ARG A 418 -3.23 3.54 21.88
C ARG A 418 -2.81 2.44 22.84
N VAL A 419 -1.60 1.91 22.68
CA VAL A 419 -1.04 0.81 23.46
C VAL A 419 -0.43 1.27 24.78
N LEU A 420 -0.41 2.57 25.07
CA LEU A 420 0.18 3.11 26.30
C LEU A 420 -0.75 2.90 27.51
N LEU A 421 -0.12 2.65 28.66
CA LEU A 421 -0.75 2.63 29.97
C LEU A 421 -0.24 3.80 30.80
N THR A 422 -1.13 4.39 31.59
CA THR A 422 -0.79 5.39 32.60
C THR A 422 -1.36 4.96 33.94
N ASP A 423 -0.53 4.96 34.99
CA ASP A 423 -0.92 4.49 36.32
C ASP A 423 -2.11 5.27 36.88
N GLY A 424 -3.13 4.54 37.33
CA GLY A 424 -4.36 5.13 37.88
C GLY A 424 -5.22 5.88 36.86
N ALA A 425 -4.87 5.88 35.57
CA ALA A 425 -5.69 6.49 34.52
C ALA A 425 -6.61 5.44 33.88
N GLU A 426 -7.88 5.78 33.72
CA GLU A 426 -8.84 4.91 33.03
C GLU A 426 -8.43 4.74 31.56
N LYS A 427 -8.47 3.49 31.09
CA LYS A 427 -8.22 3.09 29.71
C LYS A 427 -9.45 2.41 29.14
N THR A 428 -9.82 2.74 27.90
CA THR A 428 -10.99 2.14 27.25
C THR A 428 -10.66 1.69 25.83
N LEU A 429 -11.05 0.46 25.52
CA LEU A 429 -11.08 -0.07 24.15
C LEU A 429 -12.53 -0.30 23.75
N GLU A 430 -12.91 0.11 22.55
CA GLU A 430 -14.18 -0.34 21.97
C GLU A 430 -13.94 -1.67 21.24
N LEU A 431 -14.69 -2.70 21.63
CA LEU A 431 -14.66 -4.02 21.02
C LEU A 431 -15.90 -4.18 20.15
N THR A 432 -15.73 -4.14 18.83
CA THR A 432 -16.82 -4.34 17.87
C THR A 432 -16.78 -5.74 17.29
N PHE A 433 -17.93 -6.40 17.26
CA PHE A 433 -18.09 -7.77 16.77
C PHE A 433 -19.01 -7.78 15.56
N VAL A 434 -18.55 -8.35 14.45
CA VAL A 434 -19.30 -8.48 13.21
C VAL A 434 -19.61 -9.94 12.94
N ASN A 435 -20.89 -10.32 13.01
CA ASN A 435 -21.35 -11.65 12.69
C ASN A 435 -21.39 -11.86 11.17
N ASN A 436 -20.51 -12.73 10.67
CA ASN A 436 -20.41 -13.05 9.24
C ASN A 436 -21.32 -14.24 8.86
N LEU A 437 -22.04 -14.80 9.82
CA LEU A 437 -22.98 -15.88 9.62
C LEU A 437 -24.41 -15.35 9.42
N TYR A 438 -25.23 -16.14 8.73
CA TYR A 438 -26.65 -15.85 8.53
C TYR A 438 -27.53 -16.22 9.72
N THR A 439 -26.93 -16.56 10.86
CA THR A 439 -27.61 -17.07 12.05
C THR A 439 -27.26 -16.20 13.25
N PRO A 440 -28.21 -15.82 14.11
CA PRO A 440 -27.93 -15.09 15.35
C PRO A 440 -26.92 -15.83 16.22
N GLN A 441 -26.04 -15.09 16.88
CA GLN A 441 -25.01 -15.61 17.78
C GLN A 441 -25.13 -14.96 19.16
N TYR A 442 -24.60 -15.64 20.17
CA TYR A 442 -24.34 -15.07 21.48
C TYR A 442 -22.90 -15.36 21.85
N LEU A 443 -22.16 -14.32 22.18
CA LEU A 443 -20.75 -14.39 22.54
C LEU A 443 -20.61 -14.34 24.06
N LYS A 444 -19.78 -15.24 24.59
CA LYS A 444 -19.21 -15.12 25.94
C LYS A 444 -17.78 -14.61 25.82
N LEU A 445 -17.49 -13.49 26.48
CA LEU A 445 -16.19 -12.82 26.50
C LEU A 445 -15.53 -13.05 27.85
N ARG A 446 -14.24 -13.39 27.86
CA ARG A 446 -13.42 -13.53 29.06
C ARG A 446 -12.07 -12.85 28.86
N TYR A 447 -11.71 -11.95 29.75
CA TYR A 447 -10.43 -11.25 29.70
C TYR A 447 -9.41 -11.96 30.60
N LEU A 448 -8.42 -12.59 29.96
CA LEU A 448 -7.38 -13.37 30.61
C LEU A 448 -6.10 -12.53 30.78
N GLY A 449 -5.30 -12.83 31.80
CA GLY A 449 -4.01 -12.16 32.02
C GLY A 449 -4.08 -10.78 32.67
N ILE A 450 -5.28 -10.29 33.05
CA ILE A 450 -5.43 -9.01 33.76
C ILE A 450 -4.84 -9.13 35.18
N PRO A 451 -3.85 -8.30 35.56
CA PRO A 451 -3.30 -8.26 36.92
C PRO A 451 -4.37 -8.09 38.00
N GLU A 452 -4.16 -8.68 39.18
CA GLU A 452 -5.13 -8.60 40.29
C GLU A 452 -5.30 -7.18 40.83
N THR A 453 -4.27 -6.34 40.68
CA THR A 453 -4.28 -4.95 41.12
C THR A 453 -5.14 -4.04 40.24
N TRP A 454 -5.51 -4.47 39.04
CA TRP A 454 -6.25 -3.64 38.08
C TRP A 454 -7.75 -3.70 38.32
N GLU A 455 -8.40 -2.55 38.20
CA GLU A 455 -9.84 -2.44 38.26
C GLU A 455 -10.43 -2.62 36.86
N VAL A 456 -11.45 -3.47 36.72
CA VAL A 456 -12.12 -3.72 35.42
C VAL A 456 -13.60 -3.40 35.55
N LYS A 457 -14.05 -2.39 34.81
CA LYS A 457 -15.45 -1.96 34.82
C LYS A 457 -16.32 -3.03 34.16
N GLY A 458 -17.35 -3.48 34.87
CA GLY A 458 -18.21 -4.58 34.39
C GLY A 458 -17.63 -5.99 34.59
N GLY A 459 -16.45 -6.12 35.19
CA GLY A 459 -15.83 -7.41 35.52
C GLY A 459 -15.05 -8.07 34.37
N LYS A 460 -14.44 -9.23 34.65
CA LYS A 460 -13.57 -9.95 33.70
C LYS A 460 -14.31 -10.90 32.74
N GLU A 461 -15.63 -11.00 32.86
CA GLU A 461 -16.49 -11.78 31.95
C GLU A 461 -17.69 -10.93 31.52
N GLN A 462 -17.99 -10.94 30.22
CA GLN A 462 -19.10 -10.20 29.62
C GLN A 462 -19.76 -11.02 28.52
N CYS A 463 -20.86 -10.52 27.96
CA CYS A 463 -21.52 -11.14 26.83
C CYS A 463 -22.05 -10.14 25.82
N VAL A 464 -22.16 -10.59 24.57
CA VAL A 464 -22.63 -9.77 23.44
C VAL A 464 -23.58 -10.62 22.60
N GLY A 465 -24.80 -10.11 22.39
CA GLY A 465 -25.76 -10.70 21.42
C GLY A 465 -25.48 -10.16 20.02
N LEU A 466 -25.55 -11.01 19.00
CA LEU A 466 -25.33 -10.65 17.61
C LEU A 466 -26.46 -11.18 16.73
N GLU A 467 -27.06 -10.31 15.93
CA GLU A 467 -28.09 -10.71 14.98
C GLU A 467 -27.50 -11.14 13.63
N HIS A 468 -28.35 -11.61 12.72
CA HIS A 468 -27.99 -11.91 11.34
C HIS A 468 -28.08 -10.67 10.44
N TRP A 469 -27.42 -10.68 9.29
CA TRP A 469 -27.39 -9.55 8.36
C TRP A 469 -28.61 -9.43 7.42
N HIS A 470 -29.63 -10.30 7.54
CA HIS A 470 -30.87 -10.21 6.75
C HIS A 470 -31.94 -9.34 7.44
N GLY A 471 -31.87 -8.03 7.24
CA GLY A 471 -32.85 -7.07 7.78
C GLY A 471 -32.68 -6.77 9.28
N SER A 472 -31.53 -7.12 9.85
CA SER A 472 -31.11 -6.74 11.22
C SER A 472 -29.64 -6.31 11.21
N SER A 473 -29.15 -5.78 12.35
CA SER A 473 -27.74 -5.39 12.52
C SER A 473 -26.90 -6.58 12.93
N ASN A 474 -26.02 -7.05 12.06
CA ASN A 474 -25.06 -8.11 12.38
C ASN A 474 -23.83 -7.60 13.16
N VAL A 475 -23.86 -6.34 13.61
CA VAL A 475 -22.78 -5.68 14.35
C VAL A 475 -23.28 -5.32 15.74
N ASN A 476 -22.46 -5.57 16.75
CA ASN A 476 -22.65 -5.08 18.12
C ASN A 476 -21.30 -4.78 18.77
N SER A 477 -21.25 -3.81 19.67
CA SER A 477 -20.02 -3.38 20.35
C SER A 477 -20.17 -3.33 21.87
N ILE A 478 -19.04 -3.39 22.57
CA ILE A 478 -18.94 -3.21 24.02
C ILE A 478 -17.63 -2.52 24.37
N ASP A 479 -17.68 -1.63 25.36
CA ASP A 479 -16.48 -1.02 25.91
C ASP A 479 -15.81 -1.95 26.91
N PHE A 480 -14.52 -2.20 26.70
CA PHE A 480 -13.64 -2.80 27.68
C PHE A 480 -12.85 -1.69 28.38
N THR A 481 -13.30 -1.34 29.58
CA THR A 481 -12.72 -0.26 30.40
C THR A 481 -12.01 -0.83 31.63
N PHE A 482 -10.78 -0.41 31.87
CA PHE A 482 -9.99 -0.80 33.04
C PHE A 482 -9.08 0.32 33.52
N THR A 483 -8.70 0.26 34.79
CA THR A 483 -7.73 1.16 35.41
C THR A 483 -6.52 0.35 35.86
N PRO A 484 -5.35 0.56 35.26
CA PRO A 484 -4.14 -0.16 35.62
C PRO A 484 -3.56 0.40 36.93
N HIS A 485 -3.11 -0.50 37.80
CA HIS A 485 -2.41 -0.20 39.05
C HIS A 485 -1.18 -1.08 39.21
N GLY A 486 -0.09 -0.52 39.76
CA GLY A 486 1.20 -1.21 39.90
C GLY A 486 1.16 -2.45 40.82
N PRO A 487 2.22 -3.31 40.78
CA PRO A 487 3.46 -3.13 40.02
C PRO A 487 3.31 -3.41 38.52
N TYR A 488 4.01 -2.64 37.69
CA TYR A 488 3.93 -2.72 36.24
C TYR A 488 5.03 -3.58 35.62
N THR A 489 4.67 -4.35 34.59
CA THR A 489 5.62 -4.91 33.63
C THR A 489 5.83 -3.93 32.48
N ALA A 490 6.99 -3.97 31.81
CA ALA A 490 7.25 -3.11 30.65
C ALA A 490 6.28 -3.36 29.49
N LYS A 491 5.89 -4.64 29.31
CA LYS A 491 4.87 -5.10 28.38
C LYS A 491 3.82 -5.90 29.16
N THR A 492 2.54 -5.62 28.94
CA THR A 492 1.42 -6.36 29.51
C THR A 492 0.56 -6.90 28.37
N GLU A 493 0.25 -8.20 28.42
CA GLU A 493 -0.60 -8.86 27.42
C GLU A 493 -1.88 -9.36 28.09
N ILE A 494 -3.01 -8.81 27.65
CA ILE A 494 -4.34 -9.30 28.01
C ILE A 494 -4.85 -10.11 26.82
N VAL A 495 -5.53 -11.23 27.08
CA VAL A 495 -6.13 -12.03 26.00
C VAL A 495 -7.63 -12.04 26.16
N LEU A 496 -8.33 -11.53 25.16
CA LEU A 496 -9.77 -11.69 25.03
C LEU A 496 -10.08 -13.08 24.46
N GLU A 497 -10.57 -13.99 25.32
CA GLU A 497 -11.14 -15.28 24.92
C GLU A 497 -12.62 -15.10 24.57
N ILE A 498 -13.01 -15.52 23.38
CA ILE A 498 -14.38 -15.44 22.86
C ILE A 498 -14.90 -16.84 22.60
N SER A 499 -16.05 -17.17 23.19
CA SER A 499 -16.80 -18.40 22.91
C SER A 499 -18.14 -18.08 22.27
N VAL A 500 -18.54 -18.85 21.26
CA VAL A 500 -19.80 -18.65 20.52
C VAL A 500 -20.80 -19.73 20.88
N ASN A 501 -22.05 -19.35 21.17
CA ASN A 501 -23.10 -20.31 21.53
C ASN A 501 -23.29 -21.39 20.44
N GLY A 502 -23.36 -22.65 20.86
CA GLY A 502 -23.58 -23.80 19.97
C GLY A 502 -22.36 -24.18 19.13
N ARG A 503 -21.19 -23.59 19.37
CA ARG A 503 -19.94 -23.88 18.66
C ARG A 503 -18.84 -24.26 19.66
N GLY A 504 -17.99 -25.22 19.27
CA GLY A 504 -16.88 -25.70 20.11
C GLY A 504 -15.60 -24.87 19.98
N GLU A 505 -15.54 -23.94 19.04
CA GLU A 505 -14.37 -23.09 18.79
C GLU A 505 -14.26 -21.98 19.84
N LYS A 506 -13.03 -21.71 20.27
CA LYS A 506 -12.66 -20.53 21.06
C LYS A 506 -11.72 -19.67 20.23
N MET A 507 -12.00 -18.38 20.19
CA MET A 507 -11.19 -17.39 19.50
C MET A 507 -10.41 -16.58 20.54
N TYR A 508 -9.17 -16.22 20.21
CA TYR A 508 -8.27 -15.51 21.11
C TYR A 508 -7.77 -14.25 20.43
N VAL A 509 -8.01 -13.11 21.06
CA VAL A 509 -7.59 -11.80 20.59
C VAL A 509 -6.55 -11.23 21.57
N PRO A 510 -5.26 -11.14 21.19
CA PRO A 510 -4.24 -10.54 22.03
C PRO A 510 -4.41 -9.01 22.07
N LEU A 511 -4.31 -8.46 23.27
CA LEU A 511 -4.34 -7.03 23.56
C LEU A 511 -3.02 -6.66 24.24
N THR A 512 -2.12 -6.07 23.46
CA THR A 512 -0.78 -5.68 23.92
C THR A 512 -0.78 -4.24 24.43
N PHE A 513 -0.18 -4.04 25.60
CA PHE A 513 0.01 -2.73 26.20
C PHE A 513 1.42 -2.55 26.74
N PHE A 514 1.86 -1.30 26.82
CA PHE A 514 3.20 -0.94 27.28
C PHE A 514 3.16 0.10 28.38
N ASN A 515 4.11 -0.04 29.32
CA ASN A 515 4.42 0.98 30.31
C ASN A 515 5.77 1.63 29.95
N GLY A 516 5.80 2.96 29.83
CA GLY A 516 6.97 3.74 29.40
C GLY A 516 7.01 4.01 27.89
N ARG A 517 8.17 4.45 27.39
CA ARG A 517 8.34 5.01 26.03
C ARG A 517 8.25 4.02 24.87
N CYS A 518 7.88 2.76 25.12
CA CYS A 518 7.75 1.75 24.08
C CYS A 518 6.59 2.01 23.11
N GLY A 519 5.62 2.85 23.48
CA GLY A 519 4.53 3.30 22.59
C GLY A 519 4.49 4.80 22.32
N GLU A 520 5.53 5.55 22.72
CA GLU A 520 5.70 6.99 22.46
C GLU A 520 6.45 7.24 21.15
#